data_AF-A0A954AKZ1-F1
#
_entry.id   AF-A0A954AKZ1-F1
#
_cell.length_a   1.000
_cell.length_b   1.000
_cell.length_c   1.000
_cell.angle_alpha   90.00
_cell.angle_beta   90.00
_cell.angle_gamma   90.00
#
_symmetry.space_group_name_H-M   'P 1'
#
loop_
_entity.id
_entity.type
_entity.pdbx_description
1 polymer ?
#
loop_
_entity_poly.entity_id
_entity_poly.type
_entity_poly.pdbx_seq_one_letter_code
_entity_poly.pdbx_strand_id
1 'polypeptide(L)'
;MKDSKGASMLACVALALSPSLLAQAPMDDALWVASRGSTTLTKYSRFGEVLQTVDMTSNNFTLRGVFRAPDGKLWVVNFITQTFTICDRNGKVIKNVTTNSGGSPYAIAFDKRGYAYITETSTVAEYKPDGTLARSFTVPSAALGIAVDYSTPAQAGNVWVAHRNGPPGQISKIDIATGTVTTYTLPTTSTMLPTTIVATYEGIAKASNIWVGGDRSTNLYKLDQSGTVSGPYAMPNGYLYTSGMAIDAKNRLWAVGRAGVCAVVDTSNGNTLKTMSVAPLNNDCGGVVMDSIGRPWIMDRGFSTPCTFQRYDDQGVLELQTPDGVNTYGMIDASGFSYAYVTNPFGDEDGDGAVNFTEITNGTSPYDALSTPALSFDTRGVSRVGNTPYLDAVSTATAPMVAIFSAKTGTPIKVPGMNGEFLLDLPTVFFTTAFQSPGKLNLPIPANNALAGISYQLQGLLVAGTPTFSNLSGIYISP
;
A
#
# COMPACT_ATOMS: atom_id res chain seq x y z
N MET A 1 47.99 -0.17 38.04
CA MET A 1 47.87 -0.82 36.71
C MET A 1 46.55 -1.56 36.72
N LYS A 2 45.48 -0.97 36.17
CA LYS A 2 44.95 -1.26 34.81
C LYS A 2 44.68 -2.78 34.69
N ASP A 3 43.44 -3.26 34.69
CA ASP A 3 42.49 -3.04 33.59
C ASP A 3 40.99 -3.13 33.97
N SER A 4 40.21 -2.40 33.18
CA SER A 4 38.75 -2.30 33.12
C SER A 4 38.15 -3.20 32.03
N LYS A 5 37.04 -3.89 32.31
CA LYS A 5 35.93 -4.27 31.38
C LYS A 5 34.69 -4.59 32.25
N GLY A 6 33.47 -4.09 32.09
CA GLY A 6 32.82 -3.39 30.98
C GLY A 6 32.00 -4.35 30.10
N ALA A 7 30.72 -4.57 30.43
CA ALA A 7 29.56 -4.95 29.58
C ALA A 7 28.46 -5.59 30.47
N SER A 8 27.34 -4.91 30.74
CA SER A 8 26.08 -4.95 29.97
C SER A 8 25.48 -6.37 29.84
N MET A 9 24.48 -6.68 30.68
CA MET A 9 23.47 -7.70 30.38
C MET A 9 22.11 -7.02 30.42
N LEU A 10 21.56 -6.80 29.21
CA LEU A 10 20.16 -6.47 28.97
C LEU A 10 19.27 -7.59 29.52
N ALA A 11 18.30 -7.23 30.35
CA ALA A 11 17.29 -8.14 30.85
C ALA A 11 16.37 -8.59 29.71
N CYS A 12 16.28 -9.91 29.49
CA CYS A 12 15.21 -10.53 28.71
C CYS A 12 13.88 -10.29 29.41
N VAL A 13 13.02 -9.45 28.84
CA VAL A 13 11.60 -9.41 29.19
C VAL A 13 10.88 -10.38 28.28
N ALA A 14 10.67 -11.60 28.77
CA ALA A 14 9.71 -12.53 28.19
C ALA A 14 8.30 -12.06 28.58
N LEU A 15 7.59 -11.45 27.63
CA LEU A 15 6.15 -11.19 27.77
C LEU A 15 5.39 -12.43 27.31
N ALA A 16 4.63 -13.00 28.23
CA ALA A 16 3.82 -14.19 28.06
C ALA A 16 2.80 -14.01 26.92
N LEU A 17 2.86 -14.90 25.93
CA LEU A 17 1.85 -15.03 24.89
C LEU A 17 0.66 -15.84 25.44
N SER A 18 -0.50 -15.19 25.49
CA SER A 18 -1.80 -15.84 25.68
C SER A 18 -2.07 -16.80 24.52
N PRO A 19 -2.36 -18.09 24.74
CA PRO A 19 -2.70 -19.01 23.66
C PRO A 19 -4.19 -18.90 23.34
N SER A 20 -4.57 -17.87 22.57
CA SER A 20 -5.88 -17.80 21.91
C SER A 20 -5.91 -16.75 20.80
N LEU A 21 -5.23 -17.04 19.70
CA LEU A 21 -5.63 -16.54 18.39
C LEU A 21 -5.32 -17.67 17.42
N LEU A 22 -6.37 -18.29 16.87
CA LEU A 22 -6.25 -18.94 15.57
C LEU A 22 -5.78 -17.82 14.64
N ALA A 23 -4.49 -17.80 14.32
CA ALA A 23 -3.90 -16.80 13.44
C ALA A 23 -4.67 -16.83 12.12
N GLN A 24 -5.52 -15.82 11.91
CA GLN A 24 -6.19 -15.63 10.64
C GLN A 24 -5.06 -15.35 9.62
N ALA A 25 -5.09 -16.06 8.49
CA ALA A 25 -4.01 -16.00 7.52
C ALA A 25 -3.71 -14.54 7.14
N PRO A 26 -2.43 -14.15 7.09
CA PRO A 26 -2.00 -12.78 6.91
C PRO A 26 -2.49 -12.19 5.59
N MET A 27 -2.42 -10.86 5.49
CA MET A 27 -2.49 -10.18 4.19
C MET A 27 -1.58 -10.91 3.19
N ASP A 28 -2.08 -11.25 1.99
CA ASP A 28 -1.19 -11.63 0.88
C ASP A 28 -0.42 -10.44 0.31
N ASP A 29 0.71 -10.75 -0.32
CA ASP A 29 1.46 -9.85 -1.18
C ASP A 29 0.75 -9.62 -2.55
N ALA A 30 -0.35 -8.87 -2.50
CA ALA A 30 -1.17 -8.52 -3.66
C ALA A 30 -1.80 -7.13 -3.52
N LEU A 31 -2.24 -6.56 -4.65
CA LEU A 31 -2.97 -5.29 -4.69
C LEU A 31 -4.44 -5.53 -5.02
N TRP A 32 -5.34 -4.85 -4.32
CA TRP A 32 -6.77 -4.82 -4.64
C TRP A 32 -7.22 -3.46 -5.15
N VAL A 33 -8.00 -3.47 -6.22
CA VAL A 33 -8.53 -2.26 -6.86
C VAL A 33 -10.05 -2.37 -6.99
N ALA A 34 -10.76 -1.28 -6.68
CA ALA A 34 -12.20 -1.19 -6.83
C ALA A 34 -12.54 -0.29 -8.03
N SER A 35 -12.97 -0.90 -9.13
CA SER A 35 -13.37 -0.16 -10.33
C SER A 35 -14.81 0.30 -10.20
N ARG A 36 -15.03 1.62 -10.09
CA ARG A 36 -16.37 2.17 -9.84
C ARG A 36 -17.35 1.90 -10.96
N GLY A 37 -16.96 2.21 -12.20
CA GLY A 37 -17.86 2.14 -13.35
C GLY A 37 -18.09 0.70 -13.81
N SER A 38 -17.05 -0.15 -13.72
CA SER A 38 -17.21 -1.60 -13.97
C SER A 38 -17.89 -2.34 -12.82
N THR A 39 -17.91 -1.77 -11.61
CA THR A 39 -18.44 -2.41 -10.39
C THR A 39 -17.75 -3.74 -10.12
N THR A 40 -16.41 -3.74 -10.15
CA THR A 40 -15.56 -4.91 -9.96
C THR A 40 -14.51 -4.69 -8.90
N LEU A 41 -14.14 -5.75 -8.18
CA LEU A 41 -12.89 -5.80 -7.43
C LEU A 41 -11.88 -6.60 -8.24
N THR A 42 -10.71 -6.03 -8.51
CA THR A 42 -9.64 -6.72 -9.23
C THR A 42 -8.44 -6.89 -8.32
N LYS A 43 -7.95 -8.13 -8.22
CA LYS A 43 -6.73 -8.50 -7.52
C LYS A 43 -5.59 -8.59 -8.50
N TYR A 44 -4.51 -7.88 -8.22
CA TYR A 44 -3.28 -7.89 -8.99
C TYR A 44 -2.15 -8.49 -8.17
N SER A 45 -1.26 -9.23 -8.82
CA SER A 45 0.05 -9.50 -8.23
C SER A 45 0.86 -8.21 -8.15
N ARG A 46 1.89 -8.18 -7.30
CA ARG A 46 2.87 -7.09 -7.23
C ARG A 46 3.66 -6.85 -8.53
N PHE A 47 3.54 -7.75 -9.50
CA PHE A 47 4.18 -7.66 -10.82
C PHE A 47 3.18 -7.43 -11.97
N GLY A 48 1.90 -7.15 -11.67
CA GLY A 48 0.93 -6.63 -12.65
C GLY A 48 0.04 -7.67 -13.34
N GLU A 49 0.16 -8.93 -12.97
CA GLU A 49 -0.77 -9.97 -13.41
C GLU A 49 -2.13 -9.79 -12.73
N VAL A 50 -3.22 -9.90 -13.49
CA VAL A 50 -4.57 -10.01 -12.92
C VAL A 50 -4.76 -11.41 -12.38
N LEU A 51 -4.81 -11.54 -11.05
CA LEU A 51 -5.00 -12.83 -10.37
C LEU A 51 -6.48 -13.19 -10.26
N GLN A 52 -7.35 -12.19 -10.11
CA GLN A 52 -8.78 -12.39 -9.92
C GLN A 52 -9.56 -11.13 -10.24
N THR A 53 -10.75 -11.27 -10.84
CA THR A 53 -11.75 -10.22 -10.92
C THR A 53 -13.05 -10.73 -10.33
N VAL A 54 -13.62 -9.97 -9.39
CA VAL A 54 -14.90 -10.25 -8.74
C VAL A 54 -15.94 -9.25 -9.23
N ASP A 55 -17.03 -9.78 -9.77
CA ASP A 55 -18.20 -8.99 -10.14
C ASP A 55 -19.01 -8.62 -8.88
N MET A 56 -19.18 -7.32 -8.64
CA MET A 56 -19.92 -6.77 -7.51
C MET A 56 -21.29 -6.20 -7.91
N THR A 57 -21.72 -6.36 -9.17
CA THR A 57 -22.99 -5.80 -9.69
C THR A 57 -24.21 -6.27 -8.92
N SER A 58 -24.20 -7.51 -8.42
CA SER A 58 -25.27 -8.09 -7.59
C SER A 58 -25.57 -7.29 -6.32
N ASN A 59 -24.66 -6.41 -5.89
CA ASN A 59 -24.87 -5.55 -4.73
C ASN A 59 -25.72 -4.30 -5.02
N ASN A 60 -26.10 -4.02 -6.27
CA ASN A 60 -26.94 -2.88 -6.68
C ASN A 60 -26.37 -1.48 -6.37
N PHE A 61 -25.04 -1.34 -6.25
CA PHE A 61 -24.36 -0.06 -6.12
C PHE A 61 -22.99 -0.10 -6.80
N THR A 62 -22.42 1.08 -7.06
CA THR A 62 -21.05 1.22 -7.58
C THR A 62 -20.04 1.33 -6.45
N LEU A 63 -18.77 1.09 -6.74
CA LEU A 63 -17.71 1.08 -5.72
C LEU A 63 -17.02 2.44 -5.62
N ARG A 64 -16.55 2.82 -4.44
CA ARG A 64 -15.72 4.02 -4.23
C ARG A 64 -14.24 3.69 -4.05
N GLY A 65 -13.94 2.63 -3.30
CA GLY A 65 -12.59 2.26 -2.91
C GLY A 65 -12.60 0.94 -2.12
N VAL A 66 -11.45 0.27 -2.09
CA VAL A 66 -11.21 -0.95 -1.32
C VAL A 66 -10.02 -0.72 -0.41
N PHE A 67 -10.13 -1.20 0.82
CA PHE A 67 -9.15 -1.02 1.88
C PHE A 67 -8.87 -2.40 2.51
N ARG A 68 -7.59 -2.77 2.65
CA ARG A 68 -7.21 -4.05 3.25
C ARG A 68 -7.13 -3.91 4.76
N ALA A 69 -7.90 -4.72 5.47
CA ALA A 69 -7.81 -4.83 6.91
C ALA A 69 -6.62 -5.72 7.31
N PRO A 70 -5.96 -5.48 8.46
CA PRO A 70 -4.83 -6.30 8.93
C PRO A 70 -5.13 -7.80 9.03
N ASP A 71 -6.40 -8.16 9.25
CA ASP A 71 -6.87 -9.54 9.29
C ASP A 71 -7.12 -10.17 7.89
N GLY A 72 -6.63 -9.52 6.83
CA GLY A 72 -6.72 -9.95 5.43
C GLY A 72 -8.07 -9.71 4.75
N LYS A 73 -9.09 -9.20 5.46
CA LYS A 73 -10.40 -8.88 4.85
C LYS A 73 -10.31 -7.64 3.97
N LEU A 74 -11.25 -7.54 3.03
CA LEU A 74 -11.41 -6.36 2.19
C LEU A 74 -12.61 -5.57 2.68
N TRP A 75 -12.41 -4.29 2.98
CA TRP A 75 -13.48 -3.36 3.31
C TRP A 75 -13.69 -2.44 2.12
N VAL A 76 -14.88 -2.52 1.52
CA VAL A 76 -15.20 -1.86 0.26
C VAL A 76 -16.26 -0.80 0.51
N VAL A 77 -15.92 0.45 0.22
CA VAL A 77 -16.85 1.57 0.37
C VAL A 77 -17.79 1.61 -0.83
N ASN A 78 -19.09 1.60 -0.56
CA ASN A 78 -20.13 1.61 -1.58
C ASN A 78 -20.50 3.07 -1.91
N PHE A 79 -20.34 3.46 -3.17
CA PHE A 79 -20.38 4.86 -3.59
C PHE A 79 -21.77 5.50 -3.45
N ILE A 80 -21.86 6.59 -2.66
CA ILE A 80 -23.10 7.35 -2.39
C ILE A 80 -24.22 6.40 -1.92
N THR A 81 -23.89 5.55 -0.96
CA THR A 81 -24.86 4.74 -0.20
C THR A 81 -24.59 4.96 1.29
N GLN A 82 -25.44 4.41 2.17
CA GLN A 82 -25.19 4.38 3.62
C GLN A 82 -24.59 3.02 4.03
N THR A 83 -23.74 2.45 3.19
CA THR A 83 -23.20 1.11 3.42
C THR A 83 -21.73 0.98 3.02
N PHE A 84 -21.06 0.00 3.61
CA PHE A 84 -19.83 -0.57 3.09
C PHE A 84 -19.94 -2.10 3.14
N THR A 85 -19.13 -2.77 2.33
CA THR A 85 -19.14 -4.23 2.19
C THR A 85 -17.87 -4.80 2.80
N ILE A 86 -17.97 -5.85 3.60
CA ILE A 86 -16.82 -6.64 4.05
C ILE A 86 -16.78 -7.92 3.23
N CYS A 87 -15.65 -8.16 2.57
CA CYS A 87 -15.35 -9.38 1.85
C CYS A 87 -14.22 -10.16 2.53
N ASP A 88 -14.13 -11.45 2.26
CA ASP A 88 -12.93 -12.21 2.54
C ASP A 88 -11.77 -11.77 1.64
N ARG A 89 -10.58 -12.33 1.89
CA ARG A 89 -9.35 -12.03 1.13
C ARG A 89 -9.41 -12.37 -0.37
N ASN A 90 -10.42 -13.12 -0.80
CA ASN A 90 -10.66 -13.52 -2.18
C ASN A 90 -11.84 -12.74 -2.78
N GLY A 91 -12.28 -11.66 -2.12
CA GLY A 91 -13.35 -10.80 -2.60
C GLY A 91 -14.77 -11.37 -2.45
N LYS A 92 -14.94 -12.53 -1.81
CA LYS A 92 -16.28 -13.06 -1.53
C LYS A 92 -16.93 -12.21 -0.43
N VAL A 93 -18.14 -11.73 -0.69
CA VAL A 93 -18.93 -10.96 0.28
C VAL A 93 -19.20 -11.80 1.53
N ILE A 94 -18.80 -11.26 2.69
CA ILE A 94 -19.13 -11.79 4.02
C ILE A 94 -20.40 -11.11 4.53
N LYS A 95 -20.44 -9.77 4.48
CA LYS A 95 -21.59 -8.98 4.92
C LYS A 95 -21.59 -7.56 4.35
N ASN A 96 -22.78 -6.99 4.25
CA ASN A 96 -22.99 -5.55 4.06
C ASN A 96 -23.25 -4.90 5.41
N VAL A 97 -22.59 -3.78 5.69
CA VAL A 97 -22.72 -3.02 6.94
C VAL A 97 -23.36 -1.68 6.62
N THR A 98 -24.47 -1.37 7.30
CA THR A 98 -25.11 -0.05 7.23
C THR A 98 -24.45 0.91 8.21
N THR A 99 -24.13 2.12 7.75
CA THR A 99 -23.54 3.16 8.59
C THR A 99 -24.60 3.78 9.50
N ASN A 100 -24.28 3.93 10.78
CA ASN A 100 -25.26 4.37 11.78
C ASN A 100 -25.52 5.89 11.78
N SER A 101 -24.67 6.71 11.18
CA SER A 101 -24.83 8.17 11.22
C SER A 101 -25.58 8.77 10.02
N GLY A 102 -26.13 7.92 9.14
CA GLY A 102 -26.89 8.34 7.96
C GLY A 102 -26.05 8.99 6.85
N GLY A 103 -24.73 9.12 7.06
CA GLY A 103 -23.79 9.63 6.09
C GLY A 103 -23.30 8.55 5.12
N SER A 104 -22.83 8.98 3.95
CA SER A 104 -22.15 8.09 3.02
C SER A 104 -20.70 7.89 3.43
N PRO A 105 -20.25 6.65 3.69
CA PRO A 105 -18.85 6.41 3.99
C PRO A 105 -17.98 6.85 2.79
N TYR A 106 -16.79 7.39 3.09
CA TYR A 106 -15.87 7.88 2.06
C TYR A 106 -14.55 7.11 2.03
N ALA A 107 -13.82 7.08 3.15
CA ALA A 107 -12.55 6.40 3.26
C ALA A 107 -12.42 5.65 4.59
N ILE A 108 -11.48 4.70 4.62
CA ILE A 108 -11.21 3.83 5.77
C ILE A 108 -9.72 3.90 6.09
N ALA A 109 -9.36 3.96 7.36
CA ALA A 109 -8.01 3.70 7.84
C ALA A 109 -8.06 2.74 9.03
N PHE A 110 -7.05 1.89 9.17
CA PHE A 110 -6.96 0.92 10.26
C PHE A 110 -5.89 1.36 11.26
N ASP A 111 -6.14 1.18 12.55
CA ASP A 111 -5.07 1.26 13.55
C ASP A 111 -4.40 -0.11 13.77
N LYS A 112 -3.29 -0.12 14.50
CA LYS A 112 -2.51 -1.34 14.84
C LYS A 112 -3.29 -2.43 15.60
N ARG A 113 -4.50 -2.13 16.09
CA ARG A 113 -5.38 -3.10 16.75
C ARG A 113 -6.34 -3.76 15.75
N GLY A 114 -6.31 -3.35 14.48
CA GLY A 114 -7.24 -3.76 13.43
C GLY A 114 -8.58 -3.02 13.47
N TYR A 115 -8.73 -1.97 14.30
CA TYR A 115 -9.97 -1.19 14.33
C TYR A 115 -10.02 -0.27 13.11
N ALA A 116 -11.16 -0.25 12.44
CA ALA A 116 -11.39 0.55 11.24
C ALA A 116 -12.02 1.89 11.63
N TYR A 117 -11.47 2.98 11.12
CA TYR A 117 -12.06 4.31 11.22
C TYR A 117 -12.57 4.73 9.86
N ILE A 118 -13.86 5.06 9.80
CA ILE A 118 -14.55 5.37 8.56
C ILE A 118 -15.08 6.79 8.61
N THR A 119 -14.71 7.60 7.63
CA THR A 119 -15.28 8.95 7.46
C THR A 119 -16.68 8.87 6.88
N GLU A 120 -17.61 9.54 7.53
CA GLU A 120 -18.96 9.79 7.06
C GLU A 120 -19.19 11.32 7.00
N THR A 121 -20.39 11.80 6.66
CA THR A 121 -20.62 13.23 6.39
C THR A 121 -20.14 14.18 7.51
N SER A 122 -20.46 13.88 8.77
CA SER A 122 -20.10 14.73 9.94
C SER A 122 -19.65 13.89 11.14
N THR A 123 -19.23 12.66 10.88
CA THR A 123 -18.76 11.73 11.90
C THR A 123 -17.58 10.93 11.38
N VAL A 124 -16.77 10.42 12.32
CA VAL A 124 -15.90 9.27 12.08
C VAL A 124 -16.41 8.13 12.95
N ALA A 125 -16.69 6.99 12.33
CA ALA A 125 -17.15 5.79 13.02
C ALA A 125 -15.99 4.81 13.21
N GLU A 126 -15.78 4.34 14.45
CA GLU A 126 -14.82 3.29 14.79
C GLU A 126 -15.54 1.95 14.80
N TYR A 127 -15.10 1.02 13.96
CA TYR A 127 -15.59 -0.35 13.89
C TYR A 127 -14.52 -1.33 14.35
N LYS A 128 -14.95 -2.40 15.02
CA LYS A 128 -14.10 -3.54 15.34
C LYS A 128 -13.75 -4.34 14.07
N PRO A 129 -12.73 -5.21 14.09
CA PRO A 129 -12.37 -6.05 12.95
C PRO A 129 -13.52 -6.92 12.41
N ASP A 130 -14.45 -7.31 13.27
CA ASP A 130 -15.66 -8.05 12.88
C ASP A 130 -16.73 -7.20 12.19
N GLY A 131 -16.50 -5.89 12.03
CA GLY A 131 -17.42 -4.92 11.43
C GLY A 131 -18.57 -4.49 12.34
N THR A 132 -18.45 -4.64 13.66
CA THR A 132 -19.39 -4.07 14.63
C THR A 132 -18.98 -2.64 15.00
N LEU A 133 -19.95 -1.71 15.10
CA LEU A 133 -19.66 -0.34 15.52
C LEU A 133 -19.21 -0.34 16.99
N ALA A 134 -18.04 0.21 17.26
CA ALA A 134 -17.52 0.41 18.61
C ALA A 134 -18.00 1.74 19.20
N ARG A 135 -17.83 2.85 18.45
CA ARG A 135 -18.27 4.21 18.81
C ARG A 135 -18.18 5.16 17.61
N SER A 136 -18.62 6.40 17.78
CA SER A 136 -18.52 7.45 16.76
C SER A 136 -18.02 8.75 17.37
N PHE A 137 -17.29 9.53 16.58
CA PHE A 137 -16.78 10.85 16.91
C PHE A 137 -17.46 11.90 16.04
N THR A 138 -17.96 12.97 16.64
CA THR A 138 -18.47 14.11 15.89
C THR A 138 -17.31 14.94 15.38
N VAL A 139 -17.31 15.23 14.08
CA VAL A 139 -16.31 16.06 13.41
C VAL A 139 -17.02 17.12 12.55
N PRO A 140 -16.34 18.18 12.08
CA PRO A 140 -16.93 19.10 11.10
C PRO A 140 -17.49 18.37 9.87
N SER A 141 -18.50 18.95 9.23
CA SER A 141 -19.13 18.36 8.04
C SER A 141 -18.15 18.19 6.87
N ALA A 142 -18.53 17.37 5.90
CA ALA A 142 -17.78 17.04 4.70
C ALA A 142 -16.45 16.31 4.99
N ALA A 143 -16.40 15.45 6.00
CA ALA A 143 -15.24 14.59 6.25
C ALA A 143 -15.05 13.58 5.11
N LEU A 144 -13.85 13.59 4.50
CA LEU A 144 -13.51 12.75 3.35
C LEU A 144 -12.26 11.88 3.63
N GLY A 145 -11.06 12.37 3.30
CA GLY A 145 -9.82 11.62 3.50
C GLY A 145 -9.57 11.34 4.98
N ILE A 146 -9.01 10.16 5.27
CA ILE A 146 -8.65 9.71 6.62
C ILE A 146 -7.29 9.02 6.63
N ALA A 147 -6.51 9.23 7.69
CA ALA A 147 -5.25 8.55 7.94
C ALA A 147 -5.10 8.25 9.44
N VAL A 148 -4.37 7.19 9.77
CA VAL A 148 -3.93 6.90 11.14
C VAL A 148 -2.43 7.23 11.22
N ASP A 149 -2.04 7.99 12.25
CA ASP A 149 -0.64 8.34 12.47
C ASP A 149 0.15 7.26 13.19
N TYR A 150 1.47 7.38 13.16
CA TYR A 150 2.34 6.75 14.13
C TYR A 150 2.51 7.69 15.33
N SER A 151 2.25 7.19 16.54
CA SER A 151 2.49 7.91 17.79
C SER A 151 3.66 7.30 18.57
N THR A 152 3.49 6.09 19.10
CA THR A 152 4.50 5.34 19.85
C THR A 152 4.28 3.83 19.67
N PRO A 153 5.25 2.96 20.03
CA PRO A 153 5.04 1.51 19.98
C PRO A 153 3.91 1.05 20.91
N ALA A 154 3.63 1.79 22.01
CA ALA A 154 2.65 1.43 23.02
C ALA A 154 1.22 1.90 22.70
N GLN A 155 1.04 3.05 22.03
CA GLN A 155 -0.29 3.65 21.81
C GLN A 155 -0.83 3.36 20.39
N ALA A 156 -2.15 3.28 20.23
CA ALA A 156 -2.76 3.38 18.89
C ALA A 156 -2.52 4.79 18.33
N GLY A 157 -2.29 4.90 17.03
CA GLY A 157 -2.20 6.19 16.35
C GLY A 157 -3.44 7.06 16.56
N ASN A 158 -3.28 8.38 16.44
CA ASN A 158 -4.40 9.29 16.29
C ASN A 158 -4.97 9.19 14.88
N VAL A 159 -6.25 9.53 14.75
CA VAL A 159 -6.92 9.59 13.45
C VAL A 159 -6.95 11.02 12.95
N TRP A 160 -6.56 11.24 11.71
CA TRP A 160 -6.56 12.53 11.06
C TRP A 160 -7.54 12.55 9.89
N VAL A 161 -8.32 13.62 9.78
CA VAL A 161 -9.45 13.73 8.85
C VAL A 161 -9.36 15.01 8.05
N ALA A 162 -9.42 14.90 6.72
CA ALA A 162 -9.55 16.03 5.82
C ALA A 162 -11.04 16.37 5.59
N HIS A 163 -11.41 17.64 5.71
CA HIS A 163 -12.77 18.12 5.46
C HIS A 163 -12.85 18.87 4.15
N ARG A 164 -13.71 18.45 3.22
CA ARG A 164 -13.95 19.14 1.95
C ARG A 164 -14.97 20.28 2.12
N ASN A 165 -14.68 21.16 3.07
CA ASN A 165 -15.47 22.33 3.40
C ASN A 165 -14.91 23.59 2.75
N GLY A 166 -15.68 24.69 2.81
CA GLY A 166 -15.26 25.97 2.24
C GLY A 166 -14.01 26.55 2.92
N PRO A 167 -13.26 27.42 2.23
CA PRO A 167 -12.04 28.00 2.78
C PRO A 167 -12.36 28.93 3.99
N PRO A 168 -11.51 28.94 5.03
CA PRO A 168 -10.31 28.12 5.15
C PRO A 168 -10.63 26.64 5.42
N GLY A 169 -9.96 25.75 4.68
CA GLY A 169 -10.15 24.30 4.82
C GLY A 169 -9.79 23.79 6.21
N GLN A 170 -10.46 22.72 6.65
CA GLN A 170 -10.28 22.18 8.00
C GLN A 170 -9.71 20.76 8.01
N ILE A 171 -8.94 20.45 9.05
CA ILE A 171 -8.39 19.12 9.36
C ILE A 171 -8.73 18.80 10.81
N SER A 172 -9.30 17.63 11.09
CA SER A 172 -9.51 17.19 12.48
C SER A 172 -8.52 16.11 12.87
N LYS A 173 -8.06 16.17 14.12
CA LYS A 173 -7.34 15.11 14.83
C LYS A 173 -8.26 14.52 15.88
N ILE A 174 -8.35 13.20 15.93
CA ILE A 174 -9.05 12.44 16.95
C ILE A 174 -7.98 11.72 17.78
N ASP A 175 -7.85 12.12 19.03
CA ASP A 175 -7.07 11.36 20.00
C ASP A 175 -7.84 10.10 20.37
N ILE A 176 -7.34 8.94 19.95
CA ILE A 176 -8.06 7.67 20.09
C ILE A 176 -8.15 7.20 21.55
N ALA A 177 -7.16 7.56 22.37
CA ALA A 177 -7.14 7.17 23.78
C ALA A 177 -8.23 7.89 24.58
N THR A 178 -8.42 9.18 24.32
CA THR A 178 -9.38 10.03 25.04
C THR A 178 -10.71 10.22 24.31
N GLY A 179 -10.73 10.01 23.00
CA GLY A 179 -11.83 10.35 22.11
C GLY A 179 -11.96 11.86 21.81
N THR A 180 -10.96 12.66 22.18
CA THR A 180 -10.98 14.11 21.98
C THR A 180 -10.80 14.46 20.51
N VAL A 181 -11.70 15.28 19.98
CA VAL A 181 -11.61 15.83 18.61
C VAL A 181 -11.08 17.26 18.68
N THR A 182 -9.98 17.52 17.99
CA THR A 182 -9.42 18.86 17.81
C THR A 182 -9.41 19.21 16.32
N THR A 183 -9.92 20.37 15.95
CA THR A 183 -9.97 20.82 14.55
C THR A 183 -9.02 21.98 14.32
N TYR A 184 -8.17 21.81 13.31
CA TYR A 184 -7.22 22.80 12.83
C TYR A 184 -7.72 23.40 11.52
N THR A 185 -7.34 24.66 11.30
CA THR A 185 -7.78 25.43 10.13
C THR A 185 -6.56 25.78 9.30
N LEU A 186 -6.61 25.57 7.99
CA LEU A 186 -5.57 26.02 7.06
C LEU A 186 -5.47 27.55 7.05
N PRO A 187 -4.36 28.14 6.57
CA PRO A 187 -4.24 29.59 6.45
C PRO A 187 -5.42 30.20 5.68
N THR A 188 -5.88 31.39 6.08
CA THR A 188 -7.02 32.07 5.44
C THR A 188 -6.78 32.43 3.97
N THR A 189 -5.52 32.46 3.54
CA THR A 189 -5.11 32.63 2.14
C THR A 189 -5.26 31.35 1.31
N SER A 190 -5.46 30.20 1.96
CA SER A 190 -5.67 28.92 1.27
C SER A 190 -7.07 28.82 0.68
N THR A 191 -7.14 28.45 -0.59
CA THR A 191 -8.39 28.10 -1.29
C THR A 191 -8.68 26.61 -1.27
N MET A 192 -7.83 25.81 -0.63
CA MET A 192 -7.93 24.35 -0.62
C MET A 192 -9.25 23.90 0.01
N LEU A 193 -9.92 22.94 -0.64
CA LEU A 193 -10.91 22.07 -0.01
C LEU A 193 -10.24 20.71 0.23
N PRO A 194 -9.78 20.41 1.45
CA PRO A 194 -9.09 19.16 1.76
C PRO A 194 -9.90 17.92 1.36
N THR A 195 -9.29 17.00 0.63
CA THR A 195 -9.94 15.73 0.23
C THR A 195 -9.09 14.51 0.52
N THR A 196 -7.77 14.65 0.59
CA THR A 196 -6.83 13.56 0.81
C THR A 196 -5.83 13.93 1.90
N ILE A 197 -5.43 12.92 2.67
CA ILE A 197 -4.57 13.06 3.83
C ILE A 197 -3.74 11.78 3.99
N VAL A 198 -2.46 11.93 4.31
CA VAL A 198 -1.56 10.79 4.60
C VAL A 198 -0.65 11.13 5.78
N ALA A 199 -0.29 10.11 6.56
CA ALA A 199 0.70 10.22 7.62
C ALA A 199 2.06 9.70 7.14
N THR A 200 3.15 10.34 7.56
CA THR A 200 4.53 9.87 7.32
C THR A 200 5.05 9.02 8.47
N TYR A 201 6.08 8.22 8.22
CA TYR A 201 6.84 7.57 9.29
C TYR A 201 8.16 8.30 9.51
N GLU A 202 8.25 9.07 10.59
CA GLU A 202 9.43 9.89 10.91
C GLU A 202 10.52 9.13 11.69
N GLY A 203 10.29 7.84 11.95
CA GLY A 203 11.17 6.97 12.73
C GLY A 203 10.69 6.74 14.16
N ILE A 204 11.47 5.93 14.90
CA ILE A 204 11.12 5.50 16.25
C ILE A 204 10.95 6.70 17.19
N ALA A 205 9.85 6.70 17.94
CA ALA A 205 9.47 7.73 18.91
C ALA A 205 9.35 9.15 18.31
N LYS A 206 9.24 9.26 16.98
CA LYS A 206 8.93 10.52 16.30
C LYS A 206 7.53 10.43 15.75
N ALA A 207 6.71 11.41 16.10
CA ALA A 207 5.36 11.48 15.59
C ALA A 207 5.35 11.71 14.09
N SER A 208 4.33 11.16 13.42
CA SER A 208 4.10 11.44 12.01
C SER A 208 3.90 12.92 11.75
N ASN A 209 4.31 13.34 10.56
CA ASN A 209 3.74 14.51 9.93
C ASN A 209 2.54 14.11 9.08
N ILE A 210 1.60 15.04 8.94
CA ILE A 210 0.34 14.82 8.26
C ILE A 210 0.29 15.70 7.02
N TRP A 211 0.32 15.09 5.85
CA TRP A 211 0.27 15.80 4.57
C TRP A 211 -1.14 15.83 4.04
N VAL A 212 -1.56 16.99 3.54
CA VAL A 212 -2.93 17.27 3.10
C VAL A 212 -2.91 17.89 1.72
N GLY A 213 -3.77 17.38 0.86
CA GLY A 213 -4.05 17.91 -0.47
C GLY A 213 -5.56 17.94 -0.74
N GLY A 214 -5.95 18.60 -1.82
CA GLY A 214 -7.32 18.50 -2.27
C GLY A 214 -7.71 19.43 -3.40
N ASP A 215 -9.02 19.66 -3.51
CA ASP A 215 -9.61 20.45 -4.60
C ASP A 215 -9.29 21.95 -4.43
N ARG A 216 -9.38 22.70 -5.54
CA ARG A 216 -9.23 24.17 -5.59
C ARG A 216 -7.87 24.71 -5.14
N SER A 217 -6.87 23.86 -4.94
CA SER A 217 -5.49 24.25 -4.66
C SER A 217 -4.50 23.42 -5.47
N THR A 218 -3.42 24.06 -5.90
CA THR A 218 -2.25 23.42 -6.50
C THR A 218 -1.11 23.28 -5.49
N ASN A 219 -1.40 23.46 -4.21
CA ASN A 219 -0.42 23.39 -3.14
C ASN A 219 -0.75 22.21 -2.22
N LEU A 220 0.24 21.77 -1.46
CA LEU A 220 0.04 20.89 -0.32
C LEU A 220 0.24 21.66 0.98
N TYR A 221 -0.30 21.11 2.07
CA TYR A 221 -0.03 21.57 3.43
C TYR A 221 0.44 20.39 4.28
N LYS A 222 1.19 20.71 5.32
CA LYS A 222 1.70 19.74 6.30
C LYS A 222 1.25 20.19 7.69
N LEU A 223 0.88 19.24 8.54
CA LEU A 223 0.63 19.46 9.95
C LEU A 223 1.59 18.59 10.76
N ASP A 224 2.12 19.13 11.85
CA ASP A 224 2.78 18.31 12.87
C ASP A 224 1.76 17.68 13.84
N GLN A 225 2.24 16.90 14.80
CA GLN A 225 1.38 16.21 15.77
C GLN A 225 0.56 17.16 16.66
N SER A 226 1.03 18.41 16.87
CA SER A 226 0.31 19.44 17.62
C SER A 226 -0.76 20.14 16.78
N GLY A 227 -0.74 19.93 15.46
CA GLY A 227 -1.58 20.56 14.46
C GLY A 227 -1.06 21.91 13.98
N THR A 228 0.22 22.20 14.20
CA THR A 228 0.87 23.36 13.59
C THR A 228 0.95 23.17 12.09
N VAL A 229 0.34 24.08 11.33
CA VAL A 229 0.27 24.03 9.88
C VAL A 229 1.48 24.69 9.25
N SER A 230 2.15 24.02 8.32
CA SER A 230 3.19 24.57 7.44
C SER A 230 2.82 24.44 5.97
N GLY A 231 3.39 25.33 5.14
CA GLY A 231 3.06 25.50 3.73
C GLY A 231 2.57 26.93 3.41
N PRO A 232 2.04 27.18 2.20
CA PRO A 232 1.80 26.21 1.13
C PRO A 232 3.10 25.66 0.53
N TYR A 233 3.12 24.36 0.22
CA TYR A 233 4.14 23.73 -0.60
C TYR A 233 3.66 23.71 -2.04
N ALA A 234 4.28 24.52 -2.89
CA ALA A 234 3.86 24.67 -4.28
C ALA A 234 4.16 23.40 -5.10
N MET A 235 3.16 22.91 -5.83
CA MET A 235 3.34 21.78 -6.74
C MET A 235 3.82 22.24 -8.12
N PRO A 236 4.40 21.33 -8.92
CA PRO A 236 4.93 21.64 -10.24
C PRO A 236 3.89 22.24 -11.20
N ASN A 237 4.37 22.90 -12.26
CA ASN A 237 3.50 23.44 -13.30
C ASN A 237 2.64 22.33 -13.94
N GLY A 238 1.38 22.64 -14.21
CA GLY A 238 0.41 21.68 -14.75
C GLY A 238 -0.22 20.75 -13.70
N TYR A 239 0.25 20.76 -12.44
CA TYR A 239 -0.39 20.03 -11.36
C TYR A 239 -1.71 20.70 -10.97
N LEU A 240 -2.83 20.00 -11.12
CA LEU A 240 -4.15 20.53 -10.77
C LEU A 240 -4.84 19.65 -9.74
N TYR A 241 -5.02 20.14 -8.52
CA TYR A 241 -5.81 19.49 -7.46
C TYR A 241 -5.37 18.06 -7.12
N THR A 242 -4.97 17.83 -5.88
CA THR A 242 -4.55 16.49 -5.46
C THR A 242 -5.73 15.51 -5.49
N SER A 243 -5.59 14.43 -6.27
CA SER A 243 -6.59 13.36 -6.35
C SER A 243 -6.21 12.12 -5.53
N GLY A 244 -4.92 11.94 -5.22
CA GLY A 244 -4.40 10.86 -4.38
C GLY A 244 -2.98 11.15 -3.85
N MET A 245 -2.65 10.55 -2.72
CA MET A 245 -1.34 10.65 -2.07
C MET A 245 -0.94 9.33 -1.44
N ALA A 246 0.35 9.01 -1.45
CA ALA A 246 0.93 7.86 -0.75
C ALA A 246 2.38 8.13 -0.34
N ILE A 247 2.87 7.46 0.70
CA ILE A 247 4.27 7.53 1.14
C ILE A 247 4.99 6.27 0.67
N ASP A 248 6.19 6.41 0.10
CA ASP A 248 7.00 5.25 -0.31
C ASP A 248 7.95 4.76 0.78
N ALA A 249 8.66 3.65 0.53
CA ALA A 249 9.62 3.05 1.47
C ALA A 249 10.82 3.96 1.84
N LYS A 250 11.01 5.08 1.12
CA LYS A 250 12.04 6.10 1.41
C LYS A 250 11.44 7.30 2.17
N ASN A 251 10.21 7.17 2.66
CA ASN A 251 9.43 8.23 3.28
C ASN A 251 9.22 9.46 2.37
N ARG A 252 9.19 9.28 1.04
CA ARG A 252 8.87 10.36 0.08
C ARG A 252 7.37 10.36 -0.20
N LEU A 253 6.81 11.54 -0.41
CA LEU A 253 5.39 11.70 -0.73
C LEU A 253 5.18 11.65 -2.24
N TRP A 254 4.40 10.70 -2.70
CA TRP A 254 3.88 10.64 -4.06
C TRP A 254 2.50 11.30 -4.08
N ALA A 255 2.35 12.37 -4.85
CA ALA A 255 1.10 13.11 -4.98
C ALA A 255 0.69 13.15 -6.45
N VAL A 256 -0.49 12.61 -6.76
CA VAL A 256 -1.08 12.66 -8.10
C VAL A 256 -2.13 13.76 -8.15
N GLY A 257 -2.09 14.53 -9.23
CA GLY A 257 -3.07 15.59 -9.52
C GLY A 257 -4.04 15.18 -10.62
N ARG A 258 -5.15 15.90 -10.72
CA ARG A 258 -5.93 15.96 -11.96
C ARG A 258 -5.06 16.60 -13.05
N ALA A 259 -5.33 16.31 -14.31
CA ALA A 259 -4.45 16.58 -15.46
C ALA A 259 -3.19 15.72 -15.54
N GLY A 260 -3.07 14.67 -14.71
CA GLY A 260 -2.13 13.62 -15.02
C GLY A 260 -0.69 13.83 -14.60
N VAL A 261 -0.47 14.81 -13.74
CA VAL A 261 0.85 15.11 -13.19
C VAL A 261 1.01 14.40 -11.86
N CYS A 262 2.07 13.64 -11.72
CA CYS A 262 2.51 13.10 -10.45
C CYS A 262 3.80 13.80 -10.02
N ALA A 263 3.88 14.15 -8.74
CA ALA A 263 5.03 14.73 -8.12
C ALA A 263 5.51 13.85 -6.96
N VAL A 264 6.81 13.66 -6.88
CA VAL A 264 7.49 13.06 -5.72
C VAL A 264 8.05 14.20 -4.89
N VAL A 265 7.68 14.27 -3.63
CA VAL A 265 7.96 15.37 -2.71
C VAL A 265 8.80 14.85 -1.54
N ASP A 266 9.84 15.59 -1.19
CA ASP A 266 10.63 15.37 0.01
C ASP A 266 9.79 15.77 1.24
N THR A 267 9.48 14.82 2.10
CA THR A 267 8.60 15.04 3.27
C THR A 267 9.27 15.87 4.37
N SER A 268 10.59 16.04 4.33
CA SER A 268 11.32 16.85 5.32
C SER A 268 11.12 18.36 5.09
N ASN A 269 11.08 18.79 3.84
CA ASN A 269 11.10 20.21 3.46
C ASN A 269 9.99 20.61 2.45
N GLY A 270 9.27 19.65 1.87
CA GLY A 270 8.20 19.85 0.89
C GLY A 270 8.66 20.22 -0.51
N ASN A 271 9.94 20.07 -0.82
CA ASN A 271 10.46 20.30 -2.16
C ASN A 271 10.03 19.17 -3.09
N THR A 272 9.65 19.52 -4.32
CA THR A 272 9.47 18.50 -5.37
C THR A 272 10.82 17.94 -5.77
N LEU A 273 11.00 16.64 -5.58
CA LEU A 273 12.16 15.87 -6.02
C LEU A 273 12.04 15.46 -7.48
N LYS A 274 10.83 15.09 -7.91
CA LYS A 274 10.56 14.66 -9.28
C LYS A 274 9.16 15.06 -9.72
N THR A 275 9.01 15.40 -10.99
CA THR A 275 7.71 15.50 -11.68
C THR A 275 7.67 14.48 -12.81
N MET A 276 6.51 13.88 -13.03
CA MET A 276 6.25 12.95 -14.13
C MET A 276 4.85 13.18 -14.70
N SER A 277 4.72 12.92 -16.00
CA SER A 277 3.42 12.73 -16.63
C SER A 277 3.06 11.26 -16.53
N VAL A 278 1.87 10.99 -16.00
CA VAL A 278 1.26 9.67 -16.07
C VAL A 278 0.71 9.53 -17.49
N ALA A 279 0.94 8.40 -18.16
CA ALA A 279 0.54 8.20 -19.55
C ALA A 279 0.35 6.69 -19.81
N PRO A 280 -0.61 6.29 -20.67
CA PRO A 280 -1.58 7.13 -21.38
C PRO A 280 -2.63 7.70 -20.40
N LEU A 281 -3.14 8.91 -20.62
CA LEU A 281 -4.20 9.46 -19.78
C LEU A 281 -5.38 10.02 -20.56
N ASN A 282 -6.55 9.79 -19.98
CA ASN A 282 -7.81 10.50 -20.24
C ASN A 282 -7.95 11.77 -19.36
N ASN A 283 -6.83 12.46 -19.08
CA ASN A 283 -6.70 13.71 -18.30
C ASN A 283 -6.99 13.67 -16.77
N ASP A 284 -7.18 12.50 -16.13
CA ASP A 284 -7.40 12.42 -14.67
C ASP A 284 -6.67 11.19 -14.07
N CYS A 285 -6.26 11.31 -12.80
CA CYS A 285 -5.62 10.23 -12.03
C CYS A 285 -6.58 9.77 -10.92
N GLY A 286 -6.84 8.46 -10.86
CA GLY A 286 -7.72 7.81 -9.88
C GLY A 286 -7.13 7.68 -8.47
N GLY A 287 -5.80 7.73 -8.37
CA GLY A 287 -5.07 7.66 -7.10
C GLY A 287 -3.64 7.14 -7.28
N VAL A 288 -2.91 7.06 -6.17
CA VAL A 288 -1.60 6.43 -6.08
C VAL A 288 -1.55 5.60 -4.80
N VAL A 289 -0.96 4.42 -4.88
CA VAL A 289 -0.73 3.50 -3.76
C VAL A 289 0.67 2.91 -3.87
N MET A 290 1.09 2.17 -2.87
CA MET A 290 2.31 1.38 -2.92
C MET A 290 1.97 -0.11 -3.02
N ASP A 291 2.82 -0.90 -3.65
CA ASP A 291 2.86 -2.34 -3.36
C ASP A 291 3.49 -2.61 -1.98
N SER A 292 3.50 -3.87 -1.57
CA SER A 292 4.00 -4.34 -0.27
C SER A 292 5.44 -3.91 0.05
N ILE A 293 6.27 -3.64 -0.97
CA ILE A 293 7.67 -3.24 -0.81
C ILE A 293 7.90 -1.75 -1.07
N GLY A 294 6.84 -0.97 -1.24
CA GLY A 294 6.91 0.49 -1.35
C GLY A 294 7.16 1.01 -2.76
N ARG A 295 6.90 0.24 -3.82
CA ARG A 295 6.92 0.75 -5.20
C ARG A 295 5.58 1.41 -5.56
N PRO A 296 5.62 2.58 -6.22
CA PRO A 296 4.42 3.33 -6.56
C PRO A 296 3.63 2.68 -7.69
N TRP A 297 2.32 2.59 -7.47
CA TRP A 297 1.34 2.24 -8.46
C TRP A 297 0.34 3.38 -8.63
N ILE A 298 0.23 3.88 -9.86
CA ILE A 298 -0.64 4.99 -10.20
C ILE A 298 -1.77 4.49 -11.08
N MET A 299 -2.98 4.94 -10.77
CA MET A 299 -4.17 4.62 -11.51
C MET A 299 -4.54 5.80 -12.40
N ASP A 300 -4.57 5.59 -13.71
CA ASP A 300 -5.26 6.55 -14.57
C ASP A 300 -6.77 6.50 -14.35
N ARG A 301 -7.49 7.50 -14.85
CA ARG A 301 -8.93 7.49 -14.78
C ARG A 301 -9.58 7.77 -16.13
N GLY A 302 -10.02 6.71 -16.78
CA GLY A 302 -10.96 6.77 -17.90
C GLY A 302 -12.41 6.67 -17.41
N PHE A 303 -13.28 7.61 -17.77
CA PHE A 303 -14.70 7.55 -17.36
C PHE A 303 -15.50 6.52 -18.16
N SER A 304 -15.23 6.45 -19.47
CA SER A 304 -15.86 5.53 -20.44
C SER A 304 -14.84 4.66 -21.18
N THR A 305 -13.56 4.89 -20.94
CA THR A 305 -12.42 4.15 -21.46
C THR A 305 -11.82 3.30 -20.34
N PRO A 306 -11.28 2.11 -20.64
CA PRO A 306 -10.58 1.30 -19.65
C PRO A 306 -9.49 2.10 -18.94
N CYS A 307 -9.41 1.91 -17.63
CA CYS A 307 -8.31 2.41 -16.83
C CYS A 307 -7.06 1.55 -17.04
N THR A 308 -5.90 2.06 -16.67
CA THR A 308 -4.60 1.38 -16.65
C THR A 308 -3.90 1.61 -15.32
N PHE A 309 -3.50 0.51 -14.70
CA PHE A 309 -2.79 0.49 -13.43
C PHE A 309 -1.29 0.34 -13.70
N GLN A 310 -0.56 1.38 -13.34
CA GLN A 310 0.79 1.65 -13.84
C GLN A 310 1.79 1.60 -12.69
N ARG A 311 2.77 0.70 -12.77
CA ARG A 311 3.85 0.63 -11.79
C ARG A 311 5.02 1.49 -12.26
N TYR A 312 5.55 2.30 -11.35
CA TYR A 312 6.74 3.11 -11.60
C TYR A 312 7.90 2.68 -10.70
N ASP A 313 9.13 2.87 -11.16
CA ASP A 313 10.31 2.74 -10.31
C ASP A 313 10.51 3.98 -9.42
N ASP A 314 11.52 3.95 -8.55
CA ASP A 314 11.80 5.04 -7.62
C ASP A 314 12.43 6.27 -8.29
N GLN A 315 12.95 6.11 -9.52
CA GLN A 315 13.34 7.20 -10.42
C GLN A 315 12.16 7.68 -11.25
N GLY A 316 10.98 7.05 -11.15
CA GLY A 316 9.75 7.34 -11.84
C GLY A 316 9.71 6.97 -13.33
N VAL A 317 10.40 5.92 -13.74
CA VAL A 317 10.23 5.28 -15.04
C VAL A 317 9.02 4.36 -14.98
N LEU A 318 8.16 4.38 -16.00
CA LEU A 318 7.04 3.45 -16.12
C LEU A 318 7.60 2.04 -16.39
N GLU A 319 7.47 1.14 -15.43
CA GLU A 319 7.96 -0.23 -15.55
C GLU A 319 6.97 -1.12 -16.31
N LEU A 320 5.69 -1.04 -15.96
CA LEU A 320 4.63 -1.82 -16.59
C LEU A 320 3.28 -1.13 -16.43
N GLN A 321 2.34 -1.54 -17.27
CA GLN A 321 0.93 -1.13 -17.20
C GLN A 321 0.02 -2.34 -17.41
N THR A 322 -1.05 -2.42 -16.63
CA THR A 322 -2.07 -3.47 -16.75
C THR A 322 -3.46 -2.86 -16.85
N PRO A 323 -4.37 -3.36 -17.70
CA PRO A 323 -5.73 -2.82 -17.80
C PRO A 323 -6.52 -3.04 -16.51
N ASP A 324 -7.35 -2.06 -16.15
CA ASP A 324 -8.38 -2.16 -15.13
C ASP A 324 -9.73 -1.74 -15.73
N GLY A 325 -10.82 -1.89 -14.97
CA GLY A 325 -12.16 -1.47 -15.37
C GLY A 325 -12.28 0.03 -15.68
N VAL A 326 -13.50 0.56 -15.68
CA VAL A 326 -13.74 1.99 -15.99
C VAL A 326 -14.04 2.80 -14.74
N ASN A 327 -13.70 4.08 -14.79
CA ASN A 327 -13.91 5.09 -13.76
C ASN A 327 -13.31 4.73 -12.40
N THR A 328 -12.18 4.03 -12.40
CA THR A 328 -11.50 3.62 -11.17
C THR A 328 -10.96 4.84 -10.42
N TYR A 329 -11.25 4.89 -9.12
CA TYR A 329 -10.95 6.03 -8.24
C TYR A 329 -10.82 5.55 -6.79
N GLY A 330 -10.26 6.38 -5.91
CA GLY A 330 -10.34 6.17 -4.46
C GLY A 330 -9.44 5.05 -3.97
N MET A 331 -8.30 4.86 -4.65
CA MET A 331 -7.29 3.91 -4.24
C MET A 331 -6.57 4.45 -3.01
N ILE A 332 -6.75 3.76 -1.88
CA ILE A 332 -6.13 4.10 -0.61
C ILE A 332 -5.66 2.77 0.00
N ASP A 333 -4.34 2.61 0.08
CA ASP A 333 -3.64 1.45 0.63
C ASP A 333 -4.05 0.07 0.06
N ALA A 334 -3.96 -0.08 -1.26
CA ALA A 334 -4.37 -1.28 -2.00
C ALA A 334 -3.64 -2.59 -1.57
N SER A 335 -2.47 -2.46 -0.95
CA SER A 335 -1.61 -3.57 -0.50
C SER A 335 -1.49 -3.66 1.02
N GLY A 336 -1.99 -2.69 1.79
CA GLY A 336 -1.71 -2.59 3.23
C GLY A 336 -0.33 -2.01 3.55
N PHE A 337 0.44 -1.53 2.57
CA PHE A 337 1.75 -0.92 2.78
C PHE A 337 1.72 0.21 3.81
N SER A 338 0.75 1.13 3.74
CA SER A 338 0.70 2.28 4.65
C SER A 338 0.45 1.82 6.09
N TYR A 339 -0.39 0.81 6.26
CA TYR A 339 -0.59 0.16 7.54
C TYR A 339 0.73 -0.43 8.08
N ALA A 340 1.41 -1.30 7.34
CA ALA A 340 2.66 -1.93 7.79
C ALA A 340 3.80 -0.92 8.01
N TYR A 341 3.95 0.07 7.12
CA TYR A 341 5.07 1.02 7.17
C TYR A 341 4.87 2.14 8.20
N VAL A 342 3.65 2.68 8.30
CA VAL A 342 3.37 3.86 9.14
C VAL A 342 2.66 3.46 10.43
N THR A 343 1.58 2.68 10.33
CA THR A 343 0.70 2.44 11.48
C THR A 343 1.24 1.36 12.41
N ASN A 344 1.76 0.27 11.85
CA ASN A 344 2.29 -0.88 12.57
C ASN A 344 3.74 -1.23 12.15
N PRO A 345 4.70 -0.30 12.20
CA PRO A 345 6.09 -0.54 11.74
C PRO A 345 6.84 -1.61 12.54
N PHE A 346 6.36 -1.97 13.73
CA PHE A 346 6.94 -3.00 14.60
C PHE A 346 6.09 -4.27 14.67
N GLY A 347 5.03 -4.35 13.87
CA GLY A 347 4.34 -5.60 13.63
C GLY A 347 5.23 -6.57 12.87
N ASP A 348 4.79 -7.82 12.88
CA ASP A 348 5.33 -8.94 12.10
C ASP A 348 4.11 -9.58 11.46
N GLU A 349 3.73 -9.06 10.28
CA GLU A 349 2.42 -9.36 9.70
C GLU A 349 2.37 -10.76 9.09
N ASP A 350 3.50 -11.33 8.66
CA ASP A 350 3.58 -12.69 8.12
C ASP A 350 4.10 -13.74 9.11
N GLY A 351 4.64 -13.32 10.26
CA GLY A 351 5.05 -14.18 11.35
C GLY A 351 6.43 -14.83 11.16
N ASP A 352 7.27 -14.27 10.28
CA ASP A 352 8.62 -14.77 10.03
C ASP A 352 9.66 -14.33 11.09
N GLY A 353 9.27 -13.41 11.98
CA GLY A 353 10.09 -12.86 13.05
C GLY A 353 10.85 -11.58 12.70
N ALA A 354 10.79 -11.11 11.46
CA ALA A 354 11.21 -9.78 11.07
C ALA A 354 10.07 -8.79 11.34
N VAL A 355 10.44 -7.54 11.66
CA VAL A 355 9.43 -6.49 11.80
C VAL A 355 9.21 -5.79 10.47
N ASN A 356 7.97 -5.39 10.21
CA ASN A 356 7.50 -4.76 8.97
C ASN A 356 8.44 -3.65 8.46
N PHE A 357 8.89 -2.76 9.35
CA PHE A 357 9.77 -1.67 8.98
C PHE A 357 11.13 -2.15 8.45
N THR A 358 11.71 -3.18 9.08
CA THR A 358 12.99 -3.76 8.65
C THR A 358 12.85 -4.41 7.27
N GLU A 359 11.75 -5.09 7.01
CA GLU A 359 11.49 -5.71 5.72
C GLU A 359 11.34 -4.66 4.62
N ILE A 360 10.43 -3.70 4.83
CA ILE A 360 10.15 -2.64 3.86
C ILE A 360 11.41 -1.83 3.54
N THR A 361 12.22 -1.49 4.54
CA THR A 361 13.47 -0.73 4.32
C THR A 361 14.55 -1.54 3.61
N ASN A 362 14.51 -2.88 3.69
CA ASN A 362 15.35 -3.78 2.90
C ASN A 362 14.72 -4.16 1.54
N GLY A 363 13.54 -3.64 1.23
CA GLY A 363 12.81 -3.90 -0.01
C GLY A 363 12.22 -5.32 -0.06
N THR A 364 11.86 -5.86 1.10
CA THR A 364 11.22 -7.16 1.26
C THR A 364 9.79 -6.98 1.77
N SER A 365 8.96 -8.00 1.57
CA SER A 365 7.51 -7.88 1.73
C SER A 365 7.11 -8.29 3.14
N PRO A 366 6.41 -7.44 3.92
CA PRO A 366 5.95 -7.79 5.26
C PRO A 366 4.79 -8.80 5.27
N TYR A 367 4.43 -9.32 4.11
CA TYR A 367 3.24 -10.11 3.86
C TYR A 367 3.57 -11.45 3.19
N ASP A 368 4.86 -11.81 3.16
CA ASP A 368 5.36 -13.01 2.54
C ASP A 368 6.55 -13.54 3.35
N ALA A 369 6.29 -14.55 4.18
CA ALA A 369 7.27 -15.12 5.11
C ALA A 369 8.49 -15.78 4.42
N LEU A 370 8.52 -15.87 3.09
CA LEU A 370 9.70 -16.29 2.32
C LEU A 370 10.49 -15.10 1.75
N SER A 371 10.01 -13.86 1.95
CA SER A 371 10.58 -12.58 1.51
C SER A 371 11.21 -11.87 2.71
N THR A 372 12.27 -12.46 3.23
CA THR A 372 12.90 -12.00 4.47
C THR A 372 14.00 -10.96 4.19
N PRO A 373 14.42 -10.14 5.17
CA PRO A 373 15.59 -9.27 5.02
C PRO A 373 16.89 -10.02 4.67
N ALA A 374 16.95 -11.32 4.96
CA ALA A 374 18.10 -12.18 4.69
C ALA A 374 18.08 -12.79 3.29
N LEU A 375 16.90 -12.89 2.65
CA LEU A 375 16.72 -13.49 1.33
C LEU A 375 15.41 -12.99 0.70
N SER A 376 15.50 -12.29 -0.42
CA SER A 376 14.34 -11.91 -1.22
C SER A 376 14.63 -11.92 -2.71
N PHE A 377 13.56 -12.03 -3.49
CA PHE A 377 13.59 -12.18 -4.93
C PHE A 377 12.48 -11.34 -5.56
N ASP A 378 12.83 -10.38 -6.42
CA ASP A 378 11.87 -9.49 -7.07
C ASP A 378 12.29 -9.11 -8.50
N THR A 379 11.32 -8.79 -9.35
CA THR A 379 11.52 -8.26 -10.69
C THR A 379 11.50 -6.73 -10.69
N ARG A 380 12.45 -6.14 -11.40
CA ARG A 380 12.59 -4.69 -11.54
C ARG A 380 12.86 -4.31 -12.99
N GLY A 381 12.69 -3.03 -13.30
CA GLY A 381 12.88 -2.49 -14.63
C GLY A 381 11.66 -2.69 -15.52
N VAL A 382 11.79 -2.21 -16.76
CA VAL A 382 10.68 -2.11 -17.70
C VAL A 382 10.29 -3.48 -18.23
N SER A 383 9.15 -4.00 -17.75
CA SER A 383 8.56 -5.27 -18.14
C SER A 383 7.63 -5.09 -19.33
N ARG A 384 8.23 -4.74 -20.48
CA ARG A 384 7.53 -4.47 -21.75
C ARG A 384 8.19 -5.20 -22.90
N VAL A 385 7.42 -5.45 -23.95
CA VAL A 385 7.95 -5.99 -25.21
C VAL A 385 9.19 -5.20 -25.66
N GLY A 386 10.27 -5.92 -25.98
CA GLY A 386 11.53 -5.32 -26.44
C GLY A 386 12.42 -4.70 -25.36
N ASN A 387 12.06 -4.79 -24.07
CA ASN A 387 12.86 -4.27 -22.96
C ASN A 387 13.61 -5.38 -22.22
N THR A 388 14.47 -5.00 -21.27
CA THR A 388 15.23 -5.94 -20.44
C THR A 388 15.00 -5.62 -18.98
N PRO A 389 13.91 -6.13 -18.37
CA PRO A 389 13.81 -6.16 -16.91
C PRO A 389 14.91 -7.05 -16.32
N TYR A 390 15.04 -7.03 -15.01
CA TYR A 390 15.99 -7.88 -14.29
C TYR A 390 15.36 -8.45 -13.02
N LEU A 391 15.85 -9.62 -12.61
CA LEU A 391 15.65 -10.12 -11.25
C LEU A 391 16.69 -9.50 -10.34
N ASP A 392 16.24 -9.01 -9.20
CA ASP A 392 17.06 -8.52 -8.12
C ASP A 392 16.98 -9.54 -6.98
N ALA A 393 18.13 -10.12 -6.64
CA ALA A 393 18.26 -11.05 -5.53
C ALA A 393 18.95 -10.38 -4.38
N VAL A 394 18.23 -10.19 -3.28
CA VAL A 394 18.78 -9.73 -2.02
C VAL A 394 19.14 -10.96 -1.19
N SER A 395 20.36 -10.99 -0.66
CA SER A 395 20.80 -12.01 0.28
C SER A 395 21.88 -11.46 1.19
N THR A 396 21.85 -11.81 2.47
CA THR A 396 22.96 -11.50 3.40
C THR A 396 24.17 -12.40 3.18
N ALA A 397 24.02 -13.50 2.45
CA ALA A 397 25.08 -14.43 2.11
C ALA A 397 25.48 -14.33 0.64
N THR A 398 26.78 -14.21 0.38
CA THR A 398 27.32 -14.38 -0.98
C THR A 398 27.34 -15.86 -1.33
N ALA A 399 26.47 -16.29 -2.25
CA ALA A 399 26.36 -17.70 -2.61
C ALA A 399 25.74 -17.90 -4.00
N PRO A 400 25.93 -19.09 -4.60
CA PRO A 400 25.19 -19.46 -5.80
C PRO A 400 23.68 -19.47 -5.52
N MET A 401 22.92 -18.94 -6.45
CA MET A 401 21.47 -19.01 -6.45
C MET A 401 20.97 -19.54 -7.80
N VAL A 402 19.91 -20.34 -7.76
CA VAL A 402 19.21 -20.82 -8.96
C VAL A 402 17.89 -20.07 -9.07
N ALA A 403 17.66 -19.38 -10.19
CA ALA A 403 16.36 -18.86 -10.57
C ALA A 403 15.59 -19.96 -11.32
N ILE A 404 14.35 -20.22 -10.91
CA ILE A 404 13.44 -21.21 -11.50
C ILE A 404 12.24 -20.48 -12.09
N PHE A 405 11.86 -20.82 -13.32
CA PHE A 405 10.81 -20.15 -14.07
C PHE A 405 9.69 -21.13 -14.39
N SER A 406 8.45 -20.72 -14.14
CA SER A 406 7.26 -21.49 -14.43
C SER A 406 6.16 -20.62 -15.03
N ALA A 407 5.25 -21.23 -15.80
CA ALA A 407 4.07 -20.52 -16.30
C ALA A 407 3.01 -20.31 -15.22
N LYS A 408 3.05 -21.08 -14.11
CA LYS A 408 2.03 -21.04 -13.06
C LYS A 408 2.64 -21.23 -11.67
N THR A 409 1.90 -20.76 -10.66
CA THR A 409 2.13 -21.11 -9.26
C THR A 409 1.54 -22.49 -8.98
N GLY A 410 2.17 -23.21 -8.07
CA GLY A 410 1.76 -24.54 -7.62
C GLY A 410 1.18 -24.52 -6.21
N THR A 411 0.77 -25.70 -5.74
CA THR A 411 0.54 -25.91 -4.30
C THR A 411 1.89 -25.92 -3.60
N PRO A 412 2.06 -25.24 -2.44
CA PRO A 412 3.33 -25.25 -1.72
C PRO A 412 3.82 -26.67 -1.38
N ILE A 413 5.10 -26.95 -1.65
CA ILE A 413 5.74 -28.24 -1.38
C ILE A 413 6.93 -28.04 -0.44
N LYS A 414 6.93 -28.73 0.70
CA LYS A 414 8.11 -28.84 1.56
C LYS A 414 9.06 -29.89 1.01
N VAL A 415 10.27 -29.48 0.67
CA VAL A 415 11.31 -30.39 0.15
C VAL A 415 12.21 -30.82 1.31
N PRO A 416 12.35 -32.13 1.59
CA PRO A 416 13.23 -32.60 2.66
C PRO A 416 14.67 -32.09 2.51
N GLY A 417 15.23 -31.54 3.59
CA GLY A 417 16.59 -31.00 3.60
C GLY A 417 16.73 -29.60 3.01
N MET A 418 15.62 -28.92 2.69
CA MET A 418 15.59 -27.52 2.27
C MET A 418 14.73 -26.69 3.23
N ASN A 419 15.09 -25.41 3.38
CA ASN A 419 14.27 -24.43 4.08
C ASN A 419 13.29 -23.75 3.11
N GLY A 420 12.15 -23.30 3.64
CA GLY A 420 11.08 -22.71 2.84
C GLY A 420 10.25 -23.74 2.08
N GLU A 421 9.40 -23.25 1.17
CA GLU A 421 8.50 -24.07 0.37
C GLU A 421 8.73 -23.80 -1.12
N PHE A 422 8.65 -24.83 -1.94
CA PHE A 422 8.63 -24.67 -3.39
C PHE A 422 7.21 -24.28 -3.83
N LEU A 423 7.09 -23.16 -4.54
CA LEU A 423 5.81 -22.49 -4.83
C LEU A 423 5.40 -22.54 -6.32
N LEU A 424 6.25 -23.08 -7.20
CA LEU A 424 5.96 -23.13 -8.63
C LEU A 424 5.25 -24.43 -9.01
N ASP A 425 4.46 -24.38 -10.09
CA ASP A 425 3.83 -25.57 -10.65
C ASP A 425 4.86 -26.38 -11.44
N LEU A 426 5.26 -27.56 -10.91
CA LEU A 426 6.33 -28.39 -11.47
C LEU A 426 6.14 -28.75 -12.96
N PRO A 427 4.96 -29.17 -13.44
CA PRO A 427 4.74 -29.50 -14.85
C PRO A 427 4.91 -28.32 -15.81
N THR A 428 4.87 -27.09 -15.30
CA THR A 428 5.00 -25.88 -16.11
C THR A 428 6.33 -25.14 -15.89
N VAL A 429 7.28 -25.75 -15.17
CA VAL A 429 8.67 -25.27 -15.12
C VAL A 429 9.33 -25.48 -16.48
N PHE A 430 9.89 -24.42 -17.06
CA PHE A 430 10.45 -24.45 -18.41
C PHE A 430 11.89 -23.94 -18.50
N PHE A 431 12.41 -23.30 -17.45
CA PHE A 431 13.76 -22.75 -17.46
C PHE A 431 14.34 -22.62 -16.05
N THR A 432 15.65 -22.83 -15.92
CA THR A 432 16.42 -22.56 -14.72
C THR A 432 17.76 -21.95 -15.09
N THR A 433 18.26 -21.01 -14.30
CA THR A 433 19.61 -20.46 -14.49
C THR A 433 20.27 -20.12 -13.16
N ALA A 434 21.59 -20.24 -13.10
CA ALA A 434 22.37 -19.97 -11.92
C ALA A 434 23.08 -18.62 -12.01
N PHE A 435 23.18 -17.91 -10.89
CA PHE A 435 23.94 -16.68 -10.75
C PHE A 435 24.38 -16.50 -9.29
N GLN A 436 25.13 -15.43 -8.99
CA GLN A 436 25.58 -15.13 -7.62
C GLN A 436 24.58 -14.19 -6.93
N SER A 437 24.19 -14.52 -5.70
CA SER A 437 23.50 -13.59 -4.80
C SER A 437 24.50 -12.93 -3.84
N PRO A 438 24.23 -11.72 -3.34
CA PRO A 438 23.27 -10.77 -3.89
C PRO A 438 23.68 -10.38 -5.32
N GLY A 439 22.71 -10.20 -6.21
CA GLY A 439 23.04 -9.96 -7.61
C GLY A 439 21.83 -9.80 -8.51
N LYS A 440 22.10 -9.45 -9.77
CA LYS A 440 21.08 -9.18 -10.79
C LYS A 440 21.18 -10.17 -11.94
N LEU A 441 20.01 -10.64 -12.40
CA LEU A 441 19.89 -11.43 -13.61
C LEU A 441 19.04 -10.67 -14.63
N ASN A 442 19.63 -10.27 -15.75
CA ASN A 442 18.89 -9.63 -16.84
C ASN A 442 17.97 -10.63 -17.53
N LEU A 443 16.75 -10.20 -17.84
CA LEU A 443 15.72 -10.99 -18.49
C LEU A 443 15.23 -10.28 -19.75
N PRO A 444 15.96 -10.38 -20.88
CA PRO A 444 15.56 -9.74 -22.12
C PRO A 444 14.20 -10.25 -22.61
N ILE A 445 13.26 -9.34 -22.84
CA ILE A 445 11.98 -9.62 -23.48
C ILE A 445 12.13 -9.33 -24.98
N PRO A 446 11.99 -10.35 -25.86
CA PRO A 446 12.04 -10.13 -27.30
C PRO A 446 11.05 -9.07 -27.75
N ALA A 447 11.39 -8.34 -28.82
CA ALA A 447 10.48 -7.40 -29.48
C ALA A 447 9.39 -8.14 -30.28
N ASN A 448 8.59 -8.96 -29.59
CA ASN A 448 7.50 -9.74 -30.14
C ASN A 448 6.20 -9.43 -29.39
N ASN A 449 5.27 -8.76 -30.07
CA ASN A 449 3.98 -8.36 -29.49
C ASN A 449 3.10 -9.55 -29.06
N ALA A 450 3.36 -10.77 -29.55
CA ALA A 450 2.66 -11.96 -29.08
C ALA A 450 2.99 -12.32 -27.62
N LEU A 451 4.03 -11.69 -27.03
CA LEU A 451 4.37 -11.85 -25.62
C LEU A 451 3.57 -10.93 -24.70
N ALA A 452 2.91 -9.90 -25.23
CA ALA A 452 2.14 -8.98 -24.43
C ALA A 452 0.96 -9.69 -23.74
N GLY A 453 0.78 -9.42 -22.45
CA GLY A 453 -0.23 -10.06 -21.60
C GLY A 453 0.20 -11.41 -21.01
N ILE A 454 1.39 -11.93 -21.35
CA ILE A 454 1.91 -13.17 -20.76
C ILE A 454 2.55 -12.88 -19.40
N SER A 455 2.25 -13.74 -18.43
CA SER A 455 2.88 -13.75 -17.11
C SER A 455 3.78 -14.98 -16.95
N TYR A 456 4.92 -14.79 -16.29
CA TYR A 456 5.78 -15.87 -15.80
C TYR A 456 5.99 -15.73 -14.30
N GLN A 457 6.03 -16.87 -13.62
CA GLN A 457 6.29 -16.97 -12.19
C GLN A 457 7.74 -17.39 -11.96
N LEU A 458 8.36 -16.83 -10.94
CA LEU A 458 9.76 -17.09 -10.63
C LEU A 458 9.96 -17.36 -9.14
N GLN A 459 10.92 -18.24 -8.84
CA GLN A 459 11.37 -18.49 -7.47
C GLN A 459 12.89 -18.70 -7.47
N GLY A 460 13.55 -18.18 -6.44
CA GLY A 460 14.97 -18.40 -6.18
C GLY A 460 15.20 -19.60 -5.26
N LEU A 461 16.33 -20.29 -5.44
CA LEU A 461 16.87 -21.27 -4.50
C LEU A 461 18.31 -20.87 -4.17
N LEU A 462 18.53 -20.39 -2.94
CA LEU A 462 19.85 -20.06 -2.42
C LEU A 462 20.59 -21.35 -2.05
N VAL A 463 21.76 -21.58 -2.64
CA VAL A 463 22.57 -22.79 -2.44
C VAL A 463 23.72 -22.47 -1.47
N ALA A 464 23.36 -22.19 -0.21
CA ALA A 464 24.30 -21.92 0.88
C ALA A 464 23.87 -22.69 2.14
N GLY A 465 24.80 -23.40 2.78
CA GLY A 465 24.47 -24.20 3.97
C GLY A 465 23.33 -25.17 3.70
N THR A 466 22.19 -24.98 4.37
CA THR A 466 20.92 -25.65 4.02
C THR A 466 20.25 -24.86 2.89
N PRO A 467 20.03 -25.46 1.69
CA PRO A 467 19.40 -24.76 0.58
C PRO A 467 18.04 -24.17 0.98
N THR A 468 17.79 -22.93 0.58
CA THR A 468 16.61 -22.18 1.04
C THR A 468 15.87 -21.59 -0.16
N PHE A 469 14.58 -21.90 -0.29
CA PHE A 469 13.72 -21.26 -1.28
C PHE A 469 13.39 -19.82 -0.87
N SER A 470 13.39 -18.91 -1.84
CA SER A 470 12.92 -17.55 -1.67
C SER A 470 11.41 -17.45 -1.83
N ASN A 471 10.89 -16.25 -1.65
CA ASN A 471 9.56 -15.85 -2.08
C ASN A 471 9.30 -16.02 -3.59
N LEU A 472 8.02 -15.92 -3.94
CA LEU A 472 7.56 -15.89 -5.31
C LEU A 472 7.71 -14.48 -5.92
N SER A 473 8.18 -14.43 -7.15
CA SER A 473 8.20 -13.24 -8.00
C SER A 473 7.56 -13.53 -9.35
N GLY A 474 7.44 -12.51 -10.20
CA GLY A 474 6.76 -12.64 -11.47
C GLY A 474 7.14 -11.56 -12.47
N ILE A 475 7.00 -11.87 -13.75
CA ILE A 475 7.03 -10.90 -14.85
C ILE A 475 5.68 -10.94 -15.53
N TYR A 476 4.98 -9.82 -15.56
CA TYR A 476 3.89 -9.57 -16.51
C TYR A 476 4.44 -8.73 -17.66
N ILE A 477 4.37 -9.26 -18.89
CA ILE A 477 4.86 -8.55 -20.07
C ILE A 477 3.77 -7.59 -20.55
N SER A 478 3.95 -6.31 -20.29
CA SER A 478 3.03 -5.29 -20.80
C SER A 478 3.35 -4.92 -22.27
N PRO A 479 2.35 -4.40 -23.02
CA PRO A 479 2.50 -4.05 -24.43
C PRO A 479 3.60 -3.01 -24.74
#